data_AF-A0A7S3RG60-F1
#
_entry.id   AF-A0A7S3RG60-F1
#
_cell.length_a   1.000
_cell.length_b   1.000
_cell.length_c   1.000
_cell.angle_alpha   90.00
_cell.angle_beta   90.00
_cell.angle_gamma   90.00
#
_symmetry.space_group_name_H-M   'P 1'
#
loop_
_entity.id
_entity.type
_entity.pdbx_description
1 polymer ?
#
loop_
_entity_poly.entity_id
_entity_poly.type
_entity_poly.pdbx_seq_one_letter_code
_entity_poly.pdbx_strand_id
1 'polypeptide(L)'
;ARGSKRCYELSMEMDVMASARFSAGNWTITVRGNHVYGWLSGPRHRLDVSFSAKGDGAARSVPHGIVGQSFSSLAPRYGRTDQYPERGVFRTSAMAEGAIDGTAAMYEVAAPHTTEFAFSRFDAPERSAALIELGAGEASAIERAADFTSYSGRYLGEVHPRIVASAPCPPPSPPPRGARDFTIVLPPPP
;
A
#
# COMPACT_ATOMS: atom_id res chain seq x y z
N ALA A 1 -20.40 11.96 14.75
CA ALA A 1 -20.77 10.54 14.96
C ALA A 1 -19.66 9.65 14.40
N ARG A 2 -19.55 8.39 14.82
CA ARG A 2 -18.75 7.39 14.08
C ARG A 2 -19.64 6.77 13.00
N GLY A 3 -19.08 6.45 11.83
CA GLY A 3 -19.78 5.76 10.75
C GLY A 3 -19.28 4.32 10.61
N SER A 4 -20.12 3.40 10.14
CA SER A 4 -19.67 2.05 9.78
C SER A 4 -20.53 1.45 8.66
N LYS A 5 -19.94 0.49 7.93
CA LYS A 5 -20.58 -0.28 6.86
C LYS A 5 -19.93 -1.67 6.78
N ARG A 6 -20.71 -2.71 6.49
CA ARG A 6 -20.20 -4.06 6.16
C ARG A 6 -20.69 -4.45 4.77
N CYS A 7 -19.81 -5.05 3.97
CA CYS A 7 -20.09 -5.65 2.67
C CYS A 7 -19.44 -7.04 2.66
N TYR A 8 -20.21 -8.09 2.96
CA TYR A 8 -19.67 -9.45 3.18
C TYR A 8 -18.55 -9.43 4.24
N GLU A 9 -17.33 -9.89 3.93
CA GLU A 9 -16.19 -9.88 4.87
C GLU A 9 -15.40 -8.56 4.88
N LEU A 10 -15.77 -7.57 4.08
CA LEU A 10 -15.21 -6.22 4.15
C LEU A 10 -15.99 -5.39 5.18
N SER A 11 -15.36 -5.04 6.30
CA SER A 11 -15.85 -3.99 7.21
C SER A 11 -15.17 -2.65 6.91
N MET A 12 -15.94 -1.58 7.12
CA MET A 12 -15.50 -0.18 7.02
C MET A 12 -15.96 0.55 8.29
N GLU A 13 -15.03 1.22 8.96
CA GLU A 13 -15.27 2.00 10.18
C GLU A 13 -14.66 3.39 10.01
N MET A 14 -15.44 4.43 10.31
CA MET A 14 -15.07 5.83 10.19
C MET A 14 -15.13 6.47 11.58
N ASP A 15 -13.98 6.89 12.08
CA ASP A 15 -13.86 7.51 13.39
C ASP A 15 -14.23 9.00 13.38
N VAL A 16 -14.13 9.65 14.55
CA VAL A 16 -14.42 11.09 14.70
C VAL A 16 -13.30 11.96 14.10
N MET A 17 -12.10 11.41 13.97
CA MET A 17 -11.01 11.98 13.16
C MET A 17 -11.24 11.69 11.68
N ALA A 18 -10.58 12.41 10.77
CA ALA A 18 -10.68 12.23 9.32
C ALA A 18 -9.98 10.93 8.84
N SER A 19 -10.47 9.77 9.29
CA SER A 19 -9.82 8.47 9.12
C SER A 19 -10.82 7.34 8.94
N ALA A 20 -10.51 6.42 8.04
CA ALA A 20 -11.27 5.21 7.78
C ALA A 20 -10.39 3.96 7.98
N ARG A 21 -10.92 2.96 8.69
CA ARG A 21 -10.35 1.63 8.81
C ARG A 21 -11.17 0.67 7.95
N PHE A 22 -10.47 -0.10 7.12
CA PHE A 22 -11.00 -1.19 6.34
C PHE A 22 -10.44 -2.50 6.91
N SER A 23 -11.26 -3.53 7.07
CA SER A 23 -10.79 -4.88 7.43
C SER A 23 -11.39 -5.90 6.48
N ALA A 24 -10.57 -6.82 5.97
CA ALA A 24 -10.99 -7.89 5.06
C ALA A 24 -10.16 -9.15 5.33
N GLY A 25 -10.79 -10.19 5.86
CA GLY A 25 -10.08 -11.39 6.33
C GLY A 25 -8.96 -11.02 7.33
N ASN A 26 -7.74 -11.50 7.06
CA ASN A 26 -6.56 -11.21 7.88
C ASN A 26 -5.99 -9.79 7.69
N TRP A 27 -6.48 -9.00 6.74
CA TRP A 27 -5.93 -7.67 6.43
C TRP A 27 -6.66 -6.52 7.16
N THR A 28 -5.89 -5.52 7.55
CA THR A 28 -6.35 -4.17 7.93
C THR A 28 -5.69 -3.15 7.01
N ILE A 29 -6.48 -2.19 6.52
CA ILE A 29 -5.99 -0.97 5.88
C ILE A 29 -6.52 0.22 6.70
N THR A 30 -5.66 1.15 7.07
CA THR A 30 -6.05 2.39 7.77
C THR A 30 -5.64 3.58 6.92
N VAL A 31 -6.62 4.40 6.53
CA VAL A 31 -6.41 5.66 5.79
C VAL A 31 -6.66 6.82 6.74
N ARG A 32 -5.75 7.79 6.80
CA ARG A 32 -5.90 9.02 7.59
C ARG A 32 -5.67 10.25 6.72
N GLY A 33 -6.67 11.12 6.60
CA GLY A 33 -6.51 12.45 6.02
C GLY A 33 -5.74 13.36 6.97
N ASN A 34 -4.71 14.02 6.47
CA ASN A 34 -3.82 14.88 7.25
C ASN A 34 -3.47 16.15 6.47
N HIS A 35 -3.03 17.20 7.18
CA HIS A 35 -2.61 18.47 6.57
C HIS A 35 -1.11 18.48 6.26
N VAL A 36 -0.72 19.17 5.19
CA VAL A 36 0.68 19.46 4.88
C VAL A 36 1.02 20.84 5.46
N TYR A 37 1.59 20.85 6.66
CA TYR A 37 2.09 22.06 7.30
C TYR A 37 3.37 22.56 6.62
N GLY A 38 3.57 23.88 6.58
CA GLY A 38 4.74 24.49 5.93
C GLY A 38 4.78 24.33 4.40
N TRP A 39 3.66 23.97 3.75
CA TRP A 39 3.58 23.80 2.30
C TRP A 39 4.01 25.09 1.55
N LEU A 40 4.86 24.94 0.53
CA LEU A 40 5.25 26.03 -0.37
C LEU A 40 4.45 25.99 -1.69
N SER A 41 4.20 24.79 -2.20
CA SER A 41 3.42 24.52 -3.41
C SER A 41 2.87 23.07 -3.35
N GLY A 42 1.99 22.72 -4.30
CA GLY A 42 1.42 21.36 -4.38
C GLY A 42 0.27 21.07 -3.41
N PRO A 43 -0.02 19.79 -3.11
CA PRO A 43 -1.17 19.38 -2.28
C PRO A 43 -1.08 19.87 -0.83
N ARG A 44 -2.14 20.55 -0.37
CA ARG A 44 -2.28 21.01 1.04
C ARG A 44 -2.73 19.91 2.02
N HIS A 45 -3.19 18.78 1.50
CA HIS A 45 -3.65 17.62 2.25
C HIS A 45 -2.97 16.37 1.71
N ARG A 46 -2.79 15.37 2.59
CA ARG A 46 -2.23 14.05 2.25
C ARG A 46 -3.09 12.94 2.85
N LEU A 47 -2.98 11.74 2.30
CA LEU A 47 -3.57 10.53 2.85
C LEU A 47 -2.45 9.64 3.38
N ASP A 48 -2.36 9.52 4.70
CA ASP A 48 -1.45 8.59 5.37
C ASP A 48 -2.12 7.21 5.35
N VAL A 49 -1.63 6.29 4.52
CA VAL A 49 -2.19 4.93 4.35
C VAL A 49 -1.27 3.89 4.96
N SER A 50 -1.81 3.06 5.85
CA SER A 50 -1.10 1.96 6.52
C SER A 50 -1.79 0.63 6.25
N PHE A 51 -1.00 -0.39 5.93
CA PHE A 51 -1.44 -1.77 5.69
C PHE A 51 -0.86 -2.66 6.79
N SER A 52 -1.64 -3.62 7.30
CA SER A 52 -1.13 -4.68 8.19
C SER A 52 -1.89 -5.98 7.98
N ALA A 53 -1.16 -7.09 8.03
CA ALA A 53 -1.70 -8.45 8.03
C ALA A 53 -1.67 -9.01 9.47
N LYS A 54 -2.67 -9.83 9.81
CA LYS A 54 -2.73 -10.62 11.04
C LYS A 54 -2.35 -12.07 10.75
N GLY A 55 -1.61 -12.69 11.68
CA GLY A 55 -1.18 -14.08 11.55
C GLY A 55 -0.48 -14.34 10.23
N ASP A 56 -0.89 -15.40 9.53
CA ASP A 56 -0.33 -15.81 8.25
C ASP A 56 -0.82 -15.01 7.03
N GLY A 57 -1.61 -13.95 7.19
CA GLY A 57 -2.31 -13.27 6.08
C GLY A 57 -1.37 -12.81 4.96
N ALA A 58 -0.17 -12.34 5.28
CA ALA A 58 0.87 -12.00 4.31
C ALA A 58 1.47 -13.25 3.64
N ALA A 59 1.83 -14.28 4.42
CA ALA A 59 2.38 -15.54 3.92
C ALA A 59 1.42 -16.30 2.99
N ARG A 60 0.11 -16.23 3.23
CA ARG A 60 -0.91 -16.85 2.37
C ARG A 60 -1.22 -16.02 1.14
N SER A 61 -1.42 -14.72 1.26
CA SER A 61 -1.70 -13.88 0.07
C SER A 61 -0.48 -13.64 -0.82
N VAL A 62 0.74 -13.71 -0.26
CA VAL A 62 2.04 -13.44 -0.93
C VAL A 62 2.00 -12.13 -1.70
N PRO A 63 1.66 -11.00 -1.06
CA PRO A 63 1.40 -9.74 -1.75
C PRO A 63 2.66 -9.24 -2.46
N HIS A 64 2.47 -8.53 -3.58
CA HIS A 64 3.58 -8.08 -4.44
C HIS A 64 3.31 -6.69 -5.00
N GLY A 65 4.31 -6.15 -5.72
CA GLY A 65 4.30 -4.77 -6.20
C GLY A 65 4.66 -3.78 -5.09
N ILE A 66 4.63 -2.48 -5.39
CA ILE A 66 5.27 -1.40 -4.60
C ILE A 66 4.98 -1.47 -3.09
N VAL A 67 3.73 -1.78 -2.70
CA VAL A 67 3.33 -1.93 -1.28
C VAL A 67 3.44 -3.38 -0.79
N GLY A 68 3.18 -4.37 -1.65
CA GLY A 68 3.18 -5.78 -1.26
C GLY A 68 4.57 -6.32 -0.93
N GLN A 69 5.61 -5.83 -1.61
CA GLN A 69 6.97 -6.32 -1.48
C GLN A 69 7.63 -6.08 -0.10
N SER A 70 7.13 -5.17 0.73
CA SER A 70 7.58 -5.03 2.13
C SER A 70 7.17 -6.23 3.00
N PHE A 71 6.19 -7.01 2.54
CA PHE A 71 5.80 -8.28 3.12
C PHE A 71 6.39 -9.48 2.38
N SER A 72 7.23 -9.30 1.35
CA SER A 72 7.86 -10.41 0.59
C SER A 72 9.35 -10.63 0.93
N SER A 73 9.94 -9.79 1.79
CA SER A 73 11.35 -9.83 2.18
C SER A 73 11.54 -9.54 3.67
N LEU A 74 12.35 -10.35 4.34
CA LEU A 74 12.84 -10.10 5.70
C LEU A 74 13.95 -9.02 5.76
N ALA A 75 14.60 -8.74 4.64
CA ALA A 75 15.75 -7.84 4.56
C ALA A 75 15.41 -6.54 3.81
N PRO A 76 15.96 -5.38 4.24
CA PRO A 76 15.93 -4.13 3.46
C PRO A 76 16.55 -4.32 2.07
N ARG A 77 16.00 -3.62 1.08
CA ARG A 77 16.47 -3.65 -0.31
C ARG A 77 17.07 -2.32 -0.72
N TYR A 78 18.31 -2.34 -1.20
CA TYR A 78 19.04 -1.14 -1.62
C TYR A 78 18.88 -0.95 -3.13
N GLY A 79 18.11 0.05 -3.53
CA GLY A 79 17.86 0.36 -4.94
C GLY A 79 18.99 1.14 -5.61
N ARG A 80 18.91 1.23 -6.94
CA ARG A 80 19.71 2.16 -7.74
C ARG A 80 19.36 3.60 -7.38
N THR A 81 20.37 4.46 -7.32
CA THR A 81 20.22 5.90 -7.04
C THR A 81 20.57 6.70 -8.30
N ASP A 82 19.75 7.69 -8.64
CA ASP A 82 20.02 8.62 -9.74
C ASP A 82 21.19 9.56 -9.41
N GLN A 83 22.00 9.89 -10.43
CA GLN A 83 23.06 10.90 -10.31
C GLN A 83 22.48 12.29 -10.63
N TYR A 84 22.22 13.07 -9.59
CA TYR A 84 21.64 14.42 -9.72
C TYR A 84 22.71 15.44 -10.11
N PRO A 85 22.49 16.31 -11.12
CA PRO A 85 23.37 17.43 -11.42
C PRO A 85 23.23 18.54 -10.36
N GLU A 86 24.27 19.35 -10.16
CA GLU A 86 24.22 20.47 -9.19
C GLU A 86 23.06 21.46 -9.46
N ARG A 87 22.77 21.70 -10.74
CA ARG A 87 21.81 22.70 -11.24
C ARG A 87 21.18 22.22 -12.56
N GLY A 88 19.92 22.60 -12.80
CA GLY A 88 19.20 22.33 -14.05
C GLY A 88 18.09 21.28 -13.92
N VAL A 89 17.53 20.88 -15.05
CA VAL A 89 16.52 19.81 -15.15
C VAL A 89 17.23 18.48 -15.37
N PHE A 90 16.80 17.44 -14.66
CA PHE A 90 17.24 16.06 -14.85
C PHE A 90 16.02 15.16 -15.14
N ARG A 91 16.27 13.97 -15.69
CA ARG A 91 15.26 12.90 -15.78
C ARG A 91 15.72 11.73 -14.93
N THR A 92 14.84 11.18 -14.11
CA THR A 92 15.10 9.94 -13.38
C THR A 92 15.41 8.80 -14.36
N SER A 93 16.35 7.94 -13.97
CA SER A 93 16.86 6.82 -14.77
C SER A 93 16.92 5.53 -13.96
N ALA A 94 17.18 5.63 -12.66
CA ALA A 94 17.21 4.50 -11.73
C ALA A 94 15.82 3.94 -11.41
N MET A 95 14.79 4.79 -11.43
CA MET A 95 13.35 4.41 -11.32
C MET A 95 13.03 3.41 -10.20
N ALA A 96 13.74 3.49 -9.07
CA ALA A 96 13.68 2.58 -7.91
C ALA A 96 14.04 1.10 -8.17
N GLU A 97 14.62 0.76 -9.33
CA GLU A 97 15.08 -0.60 -9.64
C GLU A 97 16.06 -1.15 -8.60
N GLY A 98 15.92 -2.43 -8.25
CA GLY A 98 16.70 -3.08 -7.18
C GLY A 98 16.12 -2.87 -5.78
N ALA A 99 15.40 -1.76 -5.53
CA ALA A 99 14.47 -1.69 -4.41
C ALA A 99 13.17 -2.41 -4.80
N ILE A 100 12.58 -2.05 -5.96
CA ILE A 100 11.45 -2.77 -6.56
C ILE A 100 11.89 -4.08 -7.22
N ASP A 101 10.96 -5.04 -7.35
CA ASP A 101 11.19 -6.29 -8.08
C ASP A 101 11.20 -6.05 -9.60
N GLY A 102 12.26 -6.46 -10.29
CA GLY A 102 12.36 -6.29 -11.74
C GLY A 102 12.67 -4.85 -12.18
N THR A 103 12.01 -4.39 -13.24
CA THR A 103 12.22 -3.07 -13.86
C THR A 103 10.97 -2.20 -13.81
N ALA A 104 11.11 -0.88 -13.92
CA ALA A 104 9.97 0.04 -13.82
C ALA A 104 8.85 -0.25 -14.85
N ALA A 105 9.21 -0.67 -16.07
CA ALA A 105 8.26 -1.04 -17.12
C ALA A 105 7.35 -2.23 -16.73
N MET A 106 7.76 -3.09 -15.78
CA MET A 106 6.94 -4.21 -15.29
C MET A 106 5.76 -3.77 -14.40
N TYR A 107 5.71 -2.49 -14.03
CA TYR A 107 4.66 -1.84 -13.25
C TYR A 107 3.77 -0.91 -14.10
N GLU A 108 4.02 -0.80 -15.41
CA GLU A 108 3.16 -0.05 -16.30
C GLU A 108 1.80 -0.75 -16.46
N VAL A 109 0.73 0.05 -16.50
CA VAL A 109 -0.66 -0.40 -16.47
C VAL A 109 -1.47 0.27 -17.58
N ALA A 110 -2.26 -0.53 -18.31
CA ALA A 110 -2.89 -0.09 -19.56
C ALA A 110 -3.98 0.99 -19.41
N ALA A 111 -4.58 1.13 -18.23
CA ALA A 111 -5.68 2.06 -17.98
C ALA A 111 -5.80 2.43 -16.48
N PRO A 112 -6.43 3.57 -16.13
CA PRO A 112 -6.80 3.86 -14.75
C PRO A 112 -7.62 2.71 -14.13
N HIS A 113 -7.24 2.31 -12.91
CA HIS A 113 -7.85 1.24 -12.13
C HIS A 113 -7.70 -0.20 -12.67
N THR A 114 -6.96 -0.45 -13.76
CA THR A 114 -6.60 -1.85 -14.07
C THR A 114 -5.64 -2.41 -13.01
N THR A 115 -5.78 -3.69 -12.73
CA THR A 115 -4.97 -4.45 -11.78
C THR A 115 -3.96 -5.36 -12.48
N GLU A 116 -3.94 -5.38 -13.82
CA GLU A 116 -3.06 -6.22 -14.64
C GLU A 116 -1.67 -5.57 -14.81
N PHE A 117 -0.65 -6.21 -14.24
CA PHE A 117 0.77 -5.91 -14.41
C PHE A 117 1.60 -7.17 -14.09
N ALA A 118 2.91 -7.16 -14.35
CA ALA A 118 3.75 -8.37 -14.33
C ALA A 118 3.76 -9.16 -13.00
N PHE A 119 3.46 -8.48 -11.88
CA PHE A 119 3.42 -9.10 -10.55
C PHE A 119 2.03 -9.04 -9.88
N SER A 120 0.96 -8.90 -10.68
CA SER A 120 -0.39 -8.82 -10.12
C SER A 120 -0.80 -10.08 -9.35
N ARG A 121 -1.54 -9.87 -8.26
CA ARG A 121 -2.16 -10.92 -7.45
C ARG A 121 -3.59 -10.60 -7.05
N PHE A 122 -4.26 -9.69 -7.76
CA PHE A 122 -5.59 -9.20 -7.40
C PHE A 122 -6.64 -10.33 -7.34
N ASP A 123 -6.69 -11.18 -8.37
CA ASP A 123 -7.58 -12.35 -8.46
C ASP A 123 -6.84 -13.68 -8.19
N ALA A 124 -5.60 -13.63 -7.70
CA ALA A 124 -4.76 -14.81 -7.57
C ALA A 124 -4.99 -15.52 -6.21
N PRO A 125 -5.17 -16.86 -6.19
CA PRO A 125 -5.54 -17.57 -4.97
C PRO A 125 -4.45 -17.47 -3.88
N GLU A 126 -4.90 -17.50 -2.62
CA GLU A 126 -4.03 -17.65 -1.46
C GLU A 126 -3.28 -19.00 -1.50
N ARG A 127 -2.02 -18.98 -1.07
CA ARG A 127 -1.17 -20.16 -0.91
C ARG A 127 -1.29 -20.72 0.52
N SER A 128 -0.87 -21.96 0.72
CA SER A 128 -0.64 -22.51 2.05
C SER A 128 0.55 -21.81 2.72
N ALA A 129 0.38 -21.41 3.99
CA ALA A 129 1.39 -20.64 4.74
C ALA A 129 2.71 -21.40 5.00
N ALA A 130 2.71 -22.73 4.83
CA ALA A 130 3.76 -23.66 5.24
C ALA A 130 5.11 -23.54 4.47
N LEU A 131 5.31 -22.50 3.66
CA LEU A 131 6.49 -22.33 2.81
C LEU A 131 7.23 -20.99 2.99
N ILE A 132 6.67 -20.00 3.68
CA ILE A 132 7.28 -18.65 3.75
C ILE A 132 7.02 -17.96 5.10
N GLU A 133 8.03 -17.88 5.97
CA GLU A 133 8.02 -16.97 7.12
C GLU A 133 8.28 -15.53 6.64
N LEU A 134 7.19 -14.85 6.26
CA LEU A 134 7.21 -13.46 5.85
C LEU A 134 7.00 -12.52 7.05
N GLY A 135 8.11 -12.09 7.65
CA GLY A 135 8.12 -10.93 8.54
C GLY A 135 7.99 -9.61 7.75
N ALA A 136 7.49 -8.57 8.40
CA ALA A 136 7.34 -7.25 7.78
C ALA A 136 8.67 -6.50 7.76
N GLY A 137 9.29 -6.37 6.59
CA GLY A 137 10.51 -5.60 6.38
C GLY A 137 10.21 -4.19 5.86
N GLU A 138 10.69 -3.15 6.54
CA GLU A 138 10.58 -1.79 6.01
C GLU A 138 11.57 -1.55 4.85
N ALA A 139 11.05 -1.02 3.74
CA ALA A 139 11.86 -0.56 2.62
C ALA A 139 12.38 0.86 2.91
N SER A 140 13.60 0.96 3.46
CA SER A 140 14.26 2.22 3.76
C SER A 140 15.35 2.55 2.74
N ALA A 141 15.47 3.82 2.34
CA ALA A 141 16.49 4.32 1.43
C ALA A 141 17.82 4.70 2.13
N ILE A 142 18.09 4.12 3.31
CA ILE A 142 19.19 4.50 4.20
C ILE A 142 19.96 3.23 4.62
N GLU A 143 21.29 3.21 4.45
CA GLU A 143 22.16 2.21 5.11
C GLU A 143 22.10 2.41 6.65
N ARG A 144 22.19 1.40 7.51
CA ARG A 144 22.99 0.17 7.43
C ARG A 144 22.37 -0.94 8.30
N ALA A 145 22.91 -2.15 8.21
CA ALA A 145 22.42 -3.32 8.95
C ALA A 145 22.57 -3.22 10.49
N ALA A 146 21.61 -3.82 11.20
CA ALA A 146 21.73 -4.27 12.58
C ALA A 146 21.16 -5.69 12.68
N ASP A 147 21.80 -6.55 13.48
CA ASP A 147 21.47 -7.97 13.62
C ASP A 147 20.27 -8.16 14.58
N PHE A 148 19.37 -9.10 14.27
CA PHE A 148 18.24 -9.42 15.15
C PHE A 148 17.83 -10.89 15.09
N THR A 149 18.09 -11.60 16.19
CA THR A 149 17.70 -13.00 16.40
C THR A 149 16.21 -13.14 16.65
N SER A 150 15.62 -14.24 16.15
CA SER A 150 14.18 -14.46 16.21
C SER A 150 13.68 -14.85 17.61
N TYR A 151 12.47 -14.39 17.96
CA TYR A 151 11.74 -14.84 19.15
C TYR A 151 10.32 -15.24 18.77
N SER A 152 9.95 -16.50 18.99
CA SER A 152 8.67 -17.07 18.54
C SER A 152 7.62 -17.08 19.65
N GLY A 153 6.60 -16.22 19.50
CA GLY A 153 5.46 -16.14 20.42
C GLY A 153 4.22 -16.85 19.86
N ARG A 154 3.86 -18.02 20.41
CA ARG A 154 2.61 -18.71 20.08
C ARG A 154 1.44 -18.20 20.91
N TYR A 155 0.30 -17.91 20.28
CA TYR A 155 -1.00 -17.83 20.96
C TYR A 155 -2.08 -18.56 20.15
N LEU A 156 -2.86 -19.40 20.83
CA LEU A 156 -4.02 -20.13 20.32
C LEU A 156 -5.29 -19.60 20.99
N GLY A 157 -6.44 -19.56 20.30
CA GLY A 157 -7.72 -19.15 20.89
C GLY A 157 -8.92 -19.22 19.92
N GLU A 158 -10.10 -19.57 20.45
CA GLU A 158 -11.41 -19.70 19.76
C GLU A 158 -12.53 -19.45 20.83
N VAL A 159 -13.85 -19.58 20.67
CA VAL A 159 -14.66 -20.53 19.87
C VAL A 159 -15.88 -19.85 19.21
N HIS A 160 -15.85 -19.73 17.87
CA HIS A 160 -17.02 -19.83 16.98
C HIS A 160 -18.20 -18.81 17.20
N PRO A 161 -19.41 -18.89 16.57
CA PRO A 161 -19.91 -17.74 15.80
C PRO A 161 -21.37 -17.30 16.08
N ARG A 162 -21.79 -16.17 15.48
CA ARG A 162 -23.15 -15.98 14.87
C ARG A 162 -23.34 -14.59 14.21
N ILE A 163 -24.53 -14.43 13.62
CA ILE A 163 -25.28 -13.18 13.33
C ILE A 163 -25.30 -12.69 11.86
N VAL A 164 -26.37 -13.15 11.18
CA VAL A 164 -27.31 -12.42 10.28
C VAL A 164 -26.80 -11.93 8.92
N ALA A 165 -27.63 -12.22 7.91
CA ALA A 165 -27.47 -11.73 6.54
C ALA A 165 -27.55 -10.19 6.47
N SER A 166 -26.55 -9.57 5.86
CA SER A 166 -26.56 -8.14 5.52
C SER A 166 -27.04 -7.95 4.08
N ALA A 167 -27.75 -6.85 3.83
CA ALA A 167 -28.26 -6.53 2.50
C ALA A 167 -27.11 -6.29 1.48
N PRO A 168 -27.29 -6.63 0.19
CA PRO A 168 -26.28 -6.41 -0.83
C PRO A 168 -25.91 -4.93 -0.93
N CYS A 169 -24.63 -4.64 -1.09
CA CYS A 169 -24.14 -3.27 -1.05
C CYS A 169 -24.56 -2.45 -2.29
N PRO A 170 -24.88 -1.16 -2.12
CA PRO A 170 -25.17 -0.28 -3.26
C PRO A 170 -23.95 -0.20 -4.19
N PRO A 171 -24.15 -0.04 -5.51
CA PRO A 171 -23.08 -0.02 -6.50
C PRO A 171 -22.08 1.13 -6.25
N PRO A 172 -20.84 1.00 -6.75
CA PRO A 172 -19.84 2.07 -6.64
C PRO A 172 -20.31 3.36 -7.31
N SER A 173 -19.98 4.49 -6.71
CA SER A 173 -20.22 5.81 -7.31
C SER A 173 -19.51 5.94 -8.67
N PRO A 174 -20.13 6.60 -9.67
CA PRO A 174 -19.47 6.83 -10.96
C PRO A 174 -18.20 7.68 -10.79
N PRO A 175 -17.19 7.50 -11.67
CA PRO A 175 -15.92 8.22 -11.58
C PRO A 175 -16.12 9.74 -11.71
N PRO A 176 -15.23 10.56 -11.10
CA PRO A 176 -15.30 12.01 -11.22
C PRO A 176 -15.14 12.44 -12.68
N ARG A 177 -16.05 13.30 -13.16
CA ARG A 177 -16.05 13.76 -14.55
C ARG A 177 -14.88 14.71 -14.82
N GLY A 178 -13.91 14.20 -15.60
CA GLY A 178 -12.80 14.97 -16.16
C GLY A 178 -11.58 14.99 -15.26
N ALA A 179 -10.64 14.07 -15.53
CA ALA A 179 -9.24 14.38 -15.31
C ALA A 179 -8.89 15.58 -16.20
N ARG A 180 -8.52 16.71 -15.60
CA ARG A 180 -7.86 17.81 -16.32
C ARG A 180 -6.37 17.52 -16.31
N ASP A 181 -5.73 17.62 -17.47
CA ASP A 181 -4.27 17.45 -17.58
C ASP A 181 -3.56 18.39 -16.61
N PHE A 182 -2.74 17.80 -15.73
CA PHE A 182 -2.11 18.55 -14.63
C PHE A 182 -0.79 19.18 -15.10
N THR A 183 -0.86 20.03 -16.12
CA THR A 183 0.29 20.78 -16.64
C THR A 183 0.75 21.79 -15.58
N ILE A 184 1.88 21.50 -14.94
CA ILE A 184 2.51 22.44 -13.99
C ILE A 184 3.18 23.56 -14.79
N VAL A 185 2.45 24.66 -14.97
CA VAL A 185 3.01 25.91 -15.51
C VAL A 185 3.54 26.74 -14.35
N LEU A 186 4.86 26.92 -14.29
CA LEU A 186 5.51 27.87 -13.39
C LEU A 186 5.61 29.26 -14.06
N PRO A 187 5.63 30.36 -13.28
CA PRO A 187 5.81 31.70 -13.83
C PRO A 187 7.18 31.87 -14.51
N PRO A 188 7.31 32.80 -15.48
CA PRO A 188 8.59 33.11 -16.11
C PRO A 188 9.60 33.71 -15.10
N PRO A 189 10.91 33.61 -15.40
CA PRO A 189 11.95 34.25 -14.59
C PRO A 189 11.87 35.79 -14.64
N PRO A 190 12.46 36.48 -13.65
CA PRO A 190 12.59 37.95 -13.65
C PRO A 190 13.63 38.46 -14.67
#